data_AF-A0A7S2YM85-F1
#
_entry.id   AF-A0A7S2YM85-F1
#
_cell.length_a   1.000
_cell.length_b   1.000
_cell.length_c   1.000
_cell.angle_alpha   90.00
_cell.angle_beta   90.00
_cell.angle_gamma   90.00
#
_symmetry.space_group_name_H-M   'P 1'
#
loop_
_entity.id
_entity.type
_entity.pdbx_description
1 polymer ?
#
loop_
_entity_poly.entity_id
_entity_poly.type
_entity_poly.pdbx_seq_one_letter_code
_entity_poly.pdbx_strand_id
1 'polypeptide(L)'
;GFRGEPFHIHRFAGGHNVTNFTKWFANDTGPMYLTPNHHKHFEPYVLARREGLPWYWAGFRGFGDNKVSWFRDANVMEYHYGVLRDFFVFHSGKKSRMGFVDSILEVQRPAFVKFLEVKEQFYHNVLKKRAEEERQPAPVSTQ
;
A
#
# COMPACT_ATOMS: atom_id res chain seq x y z
N GLY A 1 4.85 -22.94 -24.87
CA GLY A 1 4.26 -22.82 -23.51
C GLY A 1 3.90 -21.37 -23.27
N PHE A 2 2.77 -21.10 -22.62
CA PHE A 2 2.37 -19.74 -22.27
C PHE A 2 3.37 -19.17 -21.25
N ARG A 3 3.99 -18.03 -21.58
CA ARG A 3 4.90 -17.32 -20.68
C ARG A 3 4.15 -16.08 -20.18
N GLY A 4 3.47 -16.23 -19.04
CA GLY A 4 2.85 -15.09 -18.37
C GLY A 4 3.94 -14.22 -17.75
N GLU A 5 3.84 -12.91 -17.93
CA GLU A 5 4.69 -11.92 -17.27
C GLU A 5 3.85 -11.04 -16.34
N PRO A 6 4.43 -10.50 -15.25
CA PRO A 6 3.71 -9.56 -14.41
C PRO A 6 3.30 -8.30 -15.19
N PHE A 7 2.06 -7.87 -14.98
CA PHE A 7 1.45 -6.72 -15.66
C PHE A 7 2.34 -5.47 -15.60
N HIS A 8 2.68 -4.85 -16.74
CA HIS A 8 3.49 -3.61 -16.78
C HIS A 8 4.86 -3.64 -16.08
N ILE A 9 5.44 -4.81 -15.83
CA ILE A 9 6.74 -4.93 -15.14
C ILE A 9 7.85 -4.06 -15.74
N HIS A 10 7.86 -3.88 -17.06
CA HIS A 10 8.85 -3.06 -17.78
C HIS A 10 8.53 -1.56 -17.83
N ARG A 11 7.28 -1.15 -17.57
CA ARG A 11 6.84 0.25 -17.65
C ARG A 11 6.61 0.89 -16.29
N PHE A 12 6.35 0.07 -15.27
CA PHE A 12 5.99 0.53 -13.93
C PHE A 12 6.61 -0.35 -12.84
N ALA A 13 7.93 -0.54 -12.91
CA ALA A 13 8.67 -1.36 -11.94
C ALA A 13 8.38 -0.98 -10.48
N GLY A 14 8.18 0.33 -10.18
CA GLY A 14 7.83 0.82 -8.84
C GLY A 14 6.54 0.24 -8.26
N GLY A 15 5.59 -0.20 -9.10
CA GLY A 15 4.38 -0.91 -8.70
C GLY A 15 4.56 -2.41 -8.49
N HIS A 16 5.77 -2.94 -8.67
CA HIS A 16 6.09 -4.35 -8.51
C HIS A 16 7.19 -4.62 -7.48
N ASN A 17 7.92 -3.58 -7.05
CA ASN A 17 9.09 -3.70 -6.18
C ASN A 17 8.84 -4.45 -4.87
N VAL A 18 7.60 -4.49 -4.38
CA VAL A 18 7.26 -5.17 -3.13
C VAL A 18 6.99 -6.66 -3.35
N THR A 19 6.63 -7.08 -4.56
CA THR A 19 6.25 -8.46 -4.85
C THR A 19 7.48 -9.33 -5.14
N ASN A 20 7.73 -10.34 -4.29
CA ASN A 20 8.75 -11.35 -4.55
C ASN A 20 8.24 -12.42 -5.53
N PHE A 21 8.38 -12.18 -6.83
CA PHE A 21 7.95 -13.12 -7.88
C PHE A 21 8.68 -14.45 -7.83
N THR A 22 9.95 -14.49 -7.41
CA THR A 22 10.69 -15.74 -7.25
C THR A 22 9.98 -16.64 -6.24
N LYS A 23 9.60 -16.11 -5.07
CA LYS A 23 8.83 -16.86 -4.06
C LYS A 23 7.40 -17.19 -4.52
N TRP A 24 6.77 -16.31 -5.28
CA TRP A 24 5.43 -16.57 -5.81
C TRP A 24 5.44 -17.78 -6.76
N PHE A 25 6.35 -17.79 -7.73
CA PHE A 25 6.44 -18.86 -8.73
C PHE A 25 7.12 -20.13 -8.22
N ALA A 26 7.89 -20.06 -7.12
CA ALA A 26 8.51 -21.22 -6.51
C ALA A 26 7.47 -22.14 -5.85
N ASN A 27 7.54 -23.43 -6.13
CA ASN A 27 6.56 -24.42 -5.67
C ASN A 27 6.83 -24.95 -4.24
N ASP A 28 7.75 -24.33 -3.50
CA ASP A 28 8.28 -24.77 -2.22
C ASP A 28 7.83 -23.93 -1.02
N THR A 29 7.15 -22.81 -1.25
CA THR A 29 6.56 -22.01 -0.17
C THR A 29 5.14 -22.48 0.16
N GLY A 30 4.68 -22.27 1.39
CA GLY A 30 3.27 -22.52 1.75
C GLY A 30 2.29 -21.66 0.93
N PRO A 31 0.97 -21.75 1.20
CA PRO A 31 -0.06 -21.03 0.42
C PRO A 31 0.04 -19.50 0.50
N MET A 32 0.85 -18.98 1.43
CA MET A 32 1.09 -17.57 1.66
C MET A 32 2.55 -17.29 2.00
N TYR A 33 3.06 -16.14 1.58
CA TYR A 33 4.32 -15.58 2.09
C TYR A 33 4.16 -14.11 2.49
N LEU A 34 4.88 -13.70 3.54
CA LEU A 34 4.91 -12.30 3.97
C LEU A 34 5.67 -11.45 2.96
N THR A 35 5.11 -10.28 2.67
CA THR A 35 5.73 -9.28 1.80
C THR A 35 6.20 -8.09 2.65
N PRO A 36 7.28 -7.40 2.27
CA PRO A 36 7.66 -6.14 2.90
C PRO A 36 6.48 -5.17 2.93
N ASN A 37 6.44 -4.30 3.94
CA ASN A 37 5.37 -3.32 4.07
C ASN A 37 5.33 -2.38 2.86
N HIS A 38 4.13 -1.88 2.60
CA HIS A 38 3.70 -1.06 1.46
C HIS A 38 4.73 -0.04 0.93
N HIS A 39 4.76 0.11 -0.41
CA HIS A 39 5.54 1.12 -1.13
C HIS A 39 4.58 2.12 -1.79
N LYS A 40 4.98 3.39 -1.91
CA LYS A 40 4.15 4.52 -2.39
C LYS A 40 3.39 4.27 -3.70
N HIS A 41 3.92 3.40 -4.56
CA HIS A 41 3.38 3.11 -5.89
C HIS A 41 2.69 1.73 -5.98
N PHE A 42 2.59 1.01 -4.85
CA PHE A 42 2.07 -0.34 -4.79
C PHE A 42 0.65 -0.35 -4.21
N GLU A 43 -0.33 -0.57 -5.08
CA GLU A 43 -1.76 -0.60 -4.73
C GLU A 43 -2.37 -1.99 -4.97
N PRO A 44 -2.06 -3.00 -4.13
CA PRO A 44 -2.60 -4.35 -4.29
C PRO A 44 -4.11 -4.40 -4.02
N TYR A 45 -4.75 -5.49 -4.43
CA TYR A 45 -6.04 -5.90 -3.86
C TYR A 45 -5.76 -6.70 -2.60
N VAL A 46 -6.44 -6.35 -1.50
CA VAL A 46 -6.24 -6.99 -0.19
C VAL A 46 -7.57 -7.50 0.36
N LEU A 47 -7.50 -8.60 1.10
CA LEU A 47 -8.59 -9.15 1.88
C LEU A 47 -8.21 -9.04 3.36
N ALA A 48 -9.10 -8.51 4.19
CA ALA A 48 -8.92 -8.45 5.63
C ALA A 48 -10.27 -8.48 6.35
N ARG A 49 -10.27 -8.84 7.63
CA ARG A 49 -11.43 -8.63 8.50
C ARG A 49 -11.67 -7.13 8.67
N ARG A 50 -12.93 -6.70 8.67
CA ARG A 50 -13.27 -5.27 8.67
C ARG A 50 -12.93 -4.60 9.99
N GLU A 51 -13.02 -5.35 11.08
CA GLU A 51 -12.77 -4.89 12.43
C GLU A 51 -11.31 -4.43 12.57
N GLY A 52 -11.11 -3.21 13.06
CA GLY A 52 -9.78 -2.64 13.27
C GLY A 52 -9.13 -2.00 12.03
N LEU A 53 -9.71 -2.14 10.83
CA LEU A 53 -9.14 -1.50 9.63
C LEU A 53 -9.26 0.02 9.67
N PRO A 54 -8.28 0.74 9.08
CA PRO A 54 -8.41 2.17 8.90
C PRO A 54 -9.60 2.50 8.01
N TRP A 55 -10.25 3.63 8.30
CA TRP A 55 -11.35 4.11 7.49
C TRP A 55 -10.82 4.82 6.25
N TYR A 56 -11.47 4.58 5.11
CA TYR A 56 -11.28 5.44 3.95
C TYR A 56 -11.76 6.85 4.26
N TRP A 57 -10.99 7.86 3.83
CA TRP A 57 -11.39 9.24 3.99
C TRP A 57 -12.35 9.63 2.86
N ALA A 58 -13.58 10.02 3.21
CA ALA A 58 -14.65 10.30 2.26
C ALA A 58 -14.43 11.56 1.40
N GLY A 59 -13.44 12.39 1.73
CA GLY A 59 -13.06 13.55 0.93
C GLY A 59 -12.12 13.24 -0.23
N PHE A 60 -11.56 12.02 -0.32
CA PHE A 60 -10.88 11.57 -1.52
C PHE A 60 -11.93 11.03 -2.49
N ARG A 61 -12.33 11.81 -3.50
CA ARG A 61 -13.18 11.33 -4.59
C ARG A 61 -12.33 11.16 -5.85
N GLY A 62 -12.50 10.04 -6.54
CA GLY A 62 -11.75 9.74 -7.76
C GLY A 62 -10.46 8.95 -7.55
N PHE A 63 -9.54 9.08 -8.51
CA PHE A 63 -8.42 8.17 -8.73
C PHE A 63 -7.17 8.52 -7.90
N GLY A 64 -6.45 7.50 -7.42
CA GLY A 64 -5.11 7.63 -6.84
C GLY A 64 -5.07 7.71 -5.31
N ASP A 65 -5.35 8.87 -4.74
CA ASP A 65 -4.94 9.16 -3.36
C ASP A 65 -5.74 8.44 -2.27
N ASN A 66 -6.97 8.03 -2.58
CA ASN A 66 -7.83 7.31 -1.62
C ASN A 66 -7.17 5.98 -1.20
N LYS A 67 -6.74 5.18 -2.18
CA LYS A 67 -6.18 3.85 -1.95
C LYS A 67 -4.78 3.93 -1.34
N VAL A 68 -3.92 4.82 -1.84
CA VAL A 68 -2.58 5.04 -1.27
C VAL A 68 -2.67 5.49 0.19
N SER A 69 -3.55 6.45 0.48
CA SER A 69 -3.68 6.97 1.84
C SER A 69 -4.13 5.89 2.83
N TRP A 70 -5.06 5.01 2.43
CA TRP A 70 -5.49 3.89 3.25
C TRP A 70 -4.34 2.93 3.59
N PHE A 71 -3.49 2.59 2.61
CA PHE A 71 -2.34 1.72 2.86
C PHE A 71 -1.30 2.35 3.79
N ARG A 72 -1.17 3.68 3.77
CA ARG A 72 -0.28 4.40 4.68
C ARG A 72 -0.83 4.43 6.10
N ASP A 73 -2.15 4.61 6.26
CA ASP A 73 -2.81 4.47 7.56
C ASP A 73 -2.60 3.04 8.10
N ALA A 74 -2.80 2.03 7.27
CA ALA A 74 -2.57 0.63 7.65
C ALA A 74 -1.11 0.36 8.05
N ASN A 75 -0.12 0.96 7.38
CA ASN A 75 1.30 0.85 7.76
C ASN A 75 1.62 1.55 9.09
N VAL A 76 0.99 2.69 9.36
CA VAL A 76 1.08 3.34 10.68
C VAL A 76 0.48 2.45 11.77
N MET A 77 -0.63 1.77 11.46
CA MET A 77 -1.28 0.79 12.34
C MET A 77 -0.61 -0.59 12.38
N GLU A 78 0.58 -0.75 11.78
CA GLU A 78 1.40 -1.97 11.86
C GLU A 78 0.76 -3.20 11.23
N TYR A 79 -0.12 -3.00 10.24
CA TYR A 79 -0.58 -4.09 9.40
C TYR A 79 0.55 -4.65 8.55
N HIS A 80 0.63 -5.98 8.53
CA HIS A 80 1.50 -6.74 7.65
C HIS A 80 0.68 -7.38 6.53
N TYR A 81 1.34 -7.60 5.40
CA TYR A 81 0.71 -8.12 4.20
C TYR A 81 1.29 -9.50 3.86
N GLY A 82 0.41 -10.40 3.45
CA GLY A 82 0.76 -11.70 2.88
C GLY A 82 0.23 -11.81 1.46
N VAL A 83 1.03 -12.40 0.57
CA VAL A 83 0.58 -12.75 -0.78
C VAL A 83 -0.03 -14.14 -0.74
N LEU A 84 -1.31 -14.25 -1.11
CA LEU A 84 -2.00 -15.53 -1.30
C LEU A 84 -1.66 -16.07 -2.70
N ARG A 85 -0.83 -17.10 -2.78
CA ARG A 85 -0.22 -17.54 -4.05
C ARG A 85 -1.22 -18.19 -5.01
N ASP A 86 -2.19 -18.91 -4.47
CA ASP A 86 -3.12 -19.73 -5.22
C ASP A 86 -4.45 -19.02 -5.54
N PHE A 87 -4.56 -17.73 -5.17
CA PHE A 87 -5.77 -16.94 -5.34
C PHE A 87 -5.50 -15.76 -6.27
N PHE A 88 -6.35 -15.62 -7.29
CA PHE A 88 -6.21 -14.59 -8.31
C PHE A 88 -7.46 -13.70 -8.37
N VAL A 89 -7.24 -12.39 -8.48
CA VAL A 89 -8.29 -11.41 -8.72
C VAL A 89 -8.19 -10.92 -10.16
N PHE A 90 -9.27 -11.10 -10.91
CA PHE A 90 -9.39 -10.57 -12.26
C PHE A 90 -10.07 -9.20 -12.20
N HIS A 91 -9.38 -8.16 -12.64
CA HIS A 91 -9.93 -6.81 -12.72
C HIS A 91 -10.02 -6.34 -14.18
N SER A 92 -11.24 -6.24 -14.71
CA SER A 92 -11.48 -5.61 -16.01
C SER A 92 -11.51 -4.08 -15.83
N GLY A 93 -10.35 -3.43 -15.95
CA GLY A 93 -10.27 -1.97 -15.85
C GLY A 93 -11.04 -1.28 -16.98
N LYS A 94 -12.14 -0.59 -16.66
CA LYS A 94 -12.76 0.37 -17.59
C LYS A 94 -12.15 1.75 -17.32
N LYS A 95 -11.47 2.33 -18.31
CA LYS A 95 -11.00 3.73 -18.23
C LYS A 95 -12.22 4.65 -18.34
N SER A 96 -12.79 5.09 -17.23
CA SER A 96 -13.75 6.19 -17.27
C SER A 96 -12.99 7.50 -17.45
N ARG A 97 -13.27 8.22 -18.54
CA ARG A 97 -12.61 9.50 -18.85
C ARG A 97 -13.03 10.61 -17.86
N MET A 98 -14.23 10.48 -17.30
CA MET A 98 -14.83 11.44 -16.36
C MET A 98 -14.08 11.49 -15.01
N GLY A 99 -13.72 10.33 -14.45
CA GLY A 99 -13.14 10.26 -13.10
C GLY A 99 -11.74 10.86 -12.96
N PHE A 100 -11.00 11.00 -14.08
CA PHE A 100 -9.65 11.58 -14.08
C PHE A 100 -9.67 13.11 -14.00
N VAL A 101 -10.64 13.77 -14.65
CA VAL A 101 -10.73 15.24 -14.65
C VAL A 101 -11.23 15.73 -13.31
N ASP A 102 -12.25 15.08 -12.75
CA ASP A 102 -12.79 15.42 -11.43
C ASP A 102 -11.74 15.25 -10.33
N SER A 103 -10.90 14.19 -10.41
CA SER A 103 -9.82 14.01 -9.44
C SER A 103 -8.77 15.12 -9.52
N ILE A 104 -8.43 15.61 -10.71
CA ILE A 104 -7.46 16.71 -10.85
C ILE A 104 -8.00 17.99 -10.22
N LEU A 105 -9.26 18.32 -10.47
CA LEU A 105 -9.89 19.52 -9.93
C LEU A 105 -10.02 19.48 -8.40
N GLU A 106 -10.23 18.29 -7.82
CA GLU A 106 -10.29 18.12 -6.36
C GLU A 106 -8.91 18.22 -5.70
N VAL A 107 -7.89 17.60 -6.31
CA VAL A 107 -6.49 17.66 -5.82
C VAL A 107 -5.95 19.09 -5.78
N GLN A 108 -6.46 19.98 -6.65
CA GLN A 108 -6.06 21.38 -6.68
C GLN A 108 -6.77 22.28 -5.65
N ARG A 109 -7.73 21.76 -4.86
CA ARG A 109 -8.39 22.58 -3.83
C ARG A 109 -7.41 22.88 -2.68
N PRO A 110 -7.23 24.15 -2.26
CA PRO A 110 -6.28 24.50 -1.21
C PRO A 110 -6.46 23.74 0.11
N ALA A 111 -7.71 23.51 0.52
CA ALA A 111 -8.02 22.72 1.71
C ALA A 111 -7.58 21.25 1.59
N PHE A 112 -7.68 20.68 0.39
CA PHE A 112 -7.26 19.31 0.11
C PHE A 112 -5.74 19.19 0.14
N VAL A 113 -5.03 20.13 -0.51
CA VAL A 113 -3.56 20.20 -0.46
C VAL A 113 -3.08 20.33 0.98
N LYS A 114 -3.72 21.23 1.76
CA LYS A 114 -3.35 21.43 3.16
C LYS A 114 -3.58 20.17 4.01
N PHE A 115 -4.69 19.48 3.77
CA PHE A 115 -4.98 18.21 4.42
C PHE A 115 -3.93 17.15 4.09
N LEU A 116 -3.55 17.01 2.82
CA LEU A 116 -2.49 16.09 2.40
C LEU A 116 -1.18 16.41 3.11
N GLU A 117 -0.76 17.68 3.17
CA GLU A 117 0.44 18.09 3.90
C GLU A 117 0.41 17.65 5.38
N VAL A 118 -0.71 17.89 6.06
CA VAL A 118 -0.86 17.50 7.48
C VAL A 118 -0.79 15.99 7.62
N LYS A 119 -1.41 15.23 6.71
CA LYS A 119 -1.35 13.77 6.73
C LYS A 119 0.07 13.26 6.48
N GLU A 120 0.79 13.84 5.51
CA GLU A 120 2.20 13.55 5.24
C GLU A 120 3.08 13.77 6.49
N GLN A 121 2.90 14.90 7.17
CA GLN A 121 3.62 15.21 8.40
C GLN A 121 3.31 14.21 9.51
N PHE A 122 2.04 13.85 9.69
CA PHE A 122 1.64 12.82 10.65
C PHE A 122 2.34 11.49 10.38
N TYR A 123 2.29 11.01 9.13
CA TYR A 123 2.96 9.76 8.75
C TYR A 123 4.46 9.83 8.99
N HIS A 124 5.11 10.92 8.61
CA HIS A 124 6.54 11.12 8.82
C HIS A 124 6.89 11.04 10.31
N ASN A 125 6.13 11.73 11.15
CA ASN A 125 6.40 11.80 12.59
C ASN A 125 6.25 10.42 13.26
N VAL A 126 5.19 9.67 12.93
CA VAL A 126 5.00 8.33 13.51
C VAL A 126 6.11 7.37 13.07
N LEU A 127 6.40 7.33 11.77
CA LEU A 127 7.41 6.42 11.23
C LEU A 127 8.84 6.78 11.69
N LYS A 128 9.13 8.08 11.84
CA LYS A 128 10.40 8.55 12.39
C LYS A 128 10.55 8.11 13.86
N LYS A 129 9.53 8.34 14.68
CA LYS A 129 9.54 7.93 16.09
C LYS A 129 9.74 6.41 16.22
N ARG A 130 9.04 5.61 15.42
CA ARG A 130 9.23 4.15 15.39
C ARG A 130 10.68 3.77 15.06
N ALA A 131 11.25 4.37 14.02
CA ALA A 131 12.64 4.09 13.63
C ALA A 131 13.68 4.52 14.69
N GLU A 132 13.37 5.54 15.49
CA GLU A 132 14.19 5.95 16.63
C GLU A 132 14.09 4.95 17.79
N GLU A 133 12.88 4.45 18.10
CA GLU A 133 12.64 3.43 19.13
C GLU A 133 13.31 2.10 18.77
N GLU A 134 13.25 1.66 17.51
CA GLU A 134 13.91 0.44 17.02
C GLU A 134 15.46 0.51 17.10
N ARG A 135 16.05 1.72 17.11
CA ARG A 135 17.50 1.91 17.25
C ARG A 135 17.97 1.92 18.70
N GLN A 136 17.08 2.07 19.67
CA GLN A 136 17.47 2.05 21.07
C GLN A 136 17.85 0.61 21.47
N PRO A 137 19.00 0.40 22.13
CA PRO A 137 19.36 -0.92 22.60
C PRO A 137 18.27 -1.40 23.58
N ALA A 138 17.91 -2.68 23.49
CA ALA A 138 16.98 -3.29 24.43
C ALA A 138 17.42 -2.95 25.86
N PRO A 139 16.49 -2.55 26.77
CA PRO A 139 16.87 -2.20 28.12
C PRO A 139 17.66 -3.36 28.73
N VAL A 140 18.87 -3.06 29.20
CA VAL A 140 19.72 -4.04 29.86
C VAL A 140 18.94 -4.54 31.08
N SER A 141 18.52 -5.79 31.03
CA SER A 141 17.85 -6.45 32.15
C SER A 141 18.84 -6.52 33.31
N THR A 142 18.72 -5.63 34.28
CA THR A 142 19.36 -5.78 35.58
C THR A 142 18.67 -6.95 36.31
N GLN A 143 19.34 -8.10 36.33
CA GLN A 143 19.07 -9.17 37.30
C GLN A 143 19.60 -8.78 38.67
#